data_AF-A0A949BSH5-F1
#
_entry.id   AF-A0A949BSH5-F1
#
_cell.length_a   1.000
_cell.length_b   1.000
_cell.length_c   1.000
_cell.angle_alpha   90.00
_cell.angle_beta   90.00
_cell.angle_gamma   90.00
#
_symmetry.space_group_name_H-M   'P 1'
#
loop_
_entity.id
_entity.type
_entity.pdbx_description
1 polymer ?
#
loop_
_entity_poly.entity_id
_entity_poly.type
_entity_poly.pdbx_seq_one_letter_code
_entity_poly.pdbx_strand_id
1 'polypeptide(L)'
;MDRNRLVKLLTIILIIGLAFWQLYPSFKYYRLTPEERELEKKLRDKAIRLGLDLQGGMHLVLEVDTKDMLEKEANLAVEQAFTIIRNRVDQFGVTE
;
A
#
# COMPACT_ATOMS: atom_id res chain seq x y z
N MET A 1 20.33 40.99 11.43
CA MET A 1 19.63 39.95 10.65
C MET A 1 18.17 40.35 10.57
N ASP A 2 17.62 40.57 9.39
CA ASP A 2 16.26 41.09 9.25
C ASP A 2 15.26 40.18 9.96
N ARG A 3 14.36 40.76 10.78
CA ARG A 3 13.32 40.04 11.53
C ARG A 3 12.53 39.06 10.64
N ASN A 4 12.32 39.44 9.38
CA ASN A 4 11.62 38.61 8.39
C ASN A 4 12.45 37.41 7.91
N ARG A 5 13.79 37.49 7.87
CA ARG A 5 14.66 36.34 7.55
C ARG A 5 14.69 35.35 8.72
N LEU A 6 14.73 35.85 9.95
CA LEU A 6 14.67 35.04 11.16
C LEU A 6 13.35 34.25 11.26
N VAL A 7 12.20 34.90 11.06
CA VAL A 7 10.89 34.21 11.08
C VAL A 7 10.80 33.17 9.96
N LYS A 8 11.27 33.49 8.75
CA LYS A 8 11.33 32.52 7.64
C LYS A 8 12.17 31.28 8.00
N LEU A 9 13.35 31.46 8.61
CA LEU A 9 14.20 30.35 9.03
C LEU A 9 13.50 29.48 10.10
N LEU A 10 12.85 30.11 11.08
CA LEU A 10 12.09 29.38 12.10
C LEU A 10 10.92 28.59 11.50
N THR A 11 10.18 29.16 10.54
CA THR A 11 9.09 28.44 9.86
C THR A 11 9.59 27.25 9.05
N ILE A 12 10.74 27.38 8.38
CA ILE A 12 11.34 26.28 7.61
C ILE A 12 11.77 25.15 8.54
N ILE A 13 12.45 25.47 9.66
CA ILE A 13 12.87 24.48 10.65
C ILE A 13 11.67 23.77 11.26
N LEU A 14 10.58 24.49 11.54
CA LEU A 14 9.35 23.89 12.07
C LEU A 14 8.74 22.88 11.09
N ILE A 15 8.63 23.24 9.80
CA ILE A 15 8.08 22.36 8.77
C ILE A 15 8.97 21.12 8.60
N ILE A 16 10.29 21.30 8.57
CA ILE A 16 11.24 20.20 8.48
C ILE A 16 11.11 19.26 9.69
N GLY A 17 11.02 19.81 10.90
CA GLY A 17 10.82 19.03 12.12
C GLY A 17 9.52 18.22 12.10
N LEU A 18 8.43 18.82 11.65
CA LEU A 18 7.15 18.12 11.47
C LEU A 18 7.23 17.01 10.41
N ALA A 19 7.93 17.25 9.30
CA ALA A 19 8.13 16.25 8.26
C ALA A 19 8.92 15.04 8.78
N PHE A 20 10.01 15.27 9.51
CA PHE A 20 10.76 14.19 10.16
C PHE A 20 9.92 13.43 11.19
N TRP A 21 9.10 14.15 11.97
CA TRP A 21 8.20 13.53 12.94
C TRP A 21 7.14 12.64 12.27
N GLN A 22 6.59 13.07 11.13
CA GLN A 22 5.63 12.28 10.35
C GLN A 22 6.28 11.06 9.66
N LEU A 23 7.57 11.15 9.29
CA LEU A 23 8.28 10.06 8.63
C LEU A 23 8.83 9.00 9.62
N TYR A 24 9.05 9.37 10.87
CA TYR A 24 9.53 8.48 11.93
C TYR A 24 8.78 7.13 12.06
N PRO A 25 7.44 7.05 12.06
CA PRO A 25 6.73 5.76 12.14
C PRO A 25 7.04 4.82 10.97
N SER A 26 7.15 5.35 9.75
CA SER A 26 7.52 4.56 8.56
C SER A 26 8.88 3.91 8.75
N PHE A 27 9.85 4.67 9.26
CA PHE A 27 11.19 4.15 9.48
C PHE A 27 11.25 3.08 10.57
N LYS A 28 10.45 3.24 11.64
CA LYS A 28 10.32 2.22 12.68
C LYS A 28 9.69 0.94 12.14
N TYR A 29 8.62 1.05 11.35
CA TYR A 29 7.87 -0.09 10.83
C TYR A 29 8.71 -0.98 9.90
N TYR A 30 9.46 -0.39 8.97
CA TYR A 30 10.29 -1.16 8.01
C TYR A 30 11.57 -1.77 8.61
N ARG A 31 11.90 -1.41 9.85
CA ARG A 31 13.01 -2.03 10.60
C ARG A 31 12.58 -3.24 11.43
N LEU A 32 11.28 -3.47 11.59
CA LEU A 32 10.74 -4.59 12.35
C LEU A 32 10.84 -5.91 11.57
N THR A 33 10.97 -6.99 12.32
CA THR A 33 10.88 -8.34 11.76
C THR A 33 9.47 -8.59 11.19
N PRO A 34 9.29 -9.55 10.26
CA PRO A 34 7.98 -9.85 9.69
C PRO A 34 6.91 -10.20 10.74
N GLU A 35 7.28 -10.92 11.80
CA GLU A 35 6.36 -11.35 12.86
C GLU A 35 5.89 -10.17 13.72
N GLU A 36 6.80 -9.24 14.06
CA GLU A 36 6.47 -8.03 14.83
C GLU A 36 5.61 -7.06 14.01
N ARG A 37 5.79 -7.02 12.69
CA ARG A 37 4.98 -6.17 11.78
C ARG A 37 3.51 -6.57 11.74
N GLU A 38 3.21 -7.86 11.84
CA GLU A 38 1.84 -8.38 11.89
C GLU A 38 1.13 -8.00 13.20
N LEU A 39 1.87 -7.99 14.31
CA LEU A 39 1.36 -7.63 15.62
C LEU A 39 1.12 -6.10 15.75
N GLU A 40 1.98 -5.29 15.13
CA GLU A 40 1.99 -3.83 15.23
C GLU A 40 1.15 -3.13 14.14
N LYS A 41 -0.14 -3.47 14.05
CA LYS A 41 -1.09 -2.86 13.09
C LYS A 41 -1.10 -1.32 13.14
N LYS A 42 -0.94 -0.75 14.35
CA LYS A 42 -0.92 0.72 14.55
C LYS A 42 0.27 1.41 13.89
N LEU A 43 1.42 0.74 13.80
CA LEU A 43 2.59 1.28 13.11
C LEU A 43 2.42 1.14 11.60
N ARG A 44 1.84 0.03 11.12
CA ARG A 44 1.51 -0.16 9.71
C ARG A 44 0.60 0.95 9.18
N ASP A 45 -0.47 1.27 9.91
CA ASP A 45 -1.45 2.28 9.47
C ASP A 45 -0.89 3.71 9.49
N LYS A 46 0.18 3.97 10.27
CA LYS A 46 0.88 5.26 10.33
C LYS A 46 2.11 5.31 9.43
N ALA A 47 2.55 4.17 8.90
CA ALA A 47 3.65 4.08 7.96
C ALA A 47 3.17 4.37 6.55
N ILE A 48 4.07 4.87 5.71
CA ILE A 48 3.84 5.01 4.28
C ILE A 48 3.70 3.61 3.69
N ARG A 49 2.59 3.33 2.99
CA ARG A 49 2.40 2.08 2.25
C ARG A 49 3.34 2.05 1.05
N LEU A 50 4.16 1.01 0.95
CA LEU A 50 5.00 0.77 -0.22
C LEU A 50 4.16 0.05 -1.27
N GLY A 51 4.26 0.46 -2.53
CA GLY A 51 3.63 -0.25 -3.63
C GLY A 51 4.32 -1.59 -3.93
N LEU A 52 3.67 -2.40 -4.75
CA LEU A 52 4.15 -3.73 -5.19
C LEU A 52 5.59 -3.72 -5.71
N ASP A 53 5.98 -2.66 -6.43
CA ASP A 53 7.33 -2.51 -6.99
C ASP A 53 8.41 -2.38 -5.89
N LEU A 54 8.08 -1.76 -4.76
CA LEU A 54 9.01 -1.50 -3.66
C LEU A 54 8.94 -2.57 -2.56
N GLN A 55 7.79 -3.21 -2.37
CA GLN A 55 7.61 -4.30 -1.41
C GLN A 55 7.89 -5.69 -2.00
N GLY A 56 7.91 -5.80 -3.33
CA GLY A 56 7.86 -7.07 -4.02
C GLY A 56 6.47 -7.68 -3.96
N GLY A 57 6.12 -8.45 -4.98
CA GLY A 57 4.95 -9.33 -4.95
C GLY A 57 4.73 -10.02 -6.28
N MET A 58 3.50 -10.46 -6.54
CA MET A 58 3.21 -11.43 -7.59
C MET A 58 2.37 -10.81 -8.70
N HIS A 59 2.91 -10.80 -9.93
CA HIS A 59 2.15 -10.47 -11.13
C HIS A 59 1.64 -11.78 -11.77
N LEU A 60 0.33 -11.95 -11.83
CA LEU A 60 -0.30 -13.13 -12.42
C LEU A 60 -1.09 -12.72 -13.67
N VAL A 61 -0.91 -13.49 -14.75
CA VAL A 61 -1.78 -13.46 -15.93
C VAL A 61 -2.56 -14.77 -15.93
N LEU A 62 -3.89 -14.67 -15.93
CA LEU A 62 -4.80 -15.80 -15.87
C LEU A 62 -5.74 -15.75 -17.07
N GLU A 63 -6.00 -16.90 -17.67
CA GLU A 63 -6.90 -17.06 -18.81
C GLU A 63 -8.00 -18.06 -18.44
N VAL A 64 -9.24 -17.76 -18.84
CA VAL A 64 -10.38 -18.68 -18.67
C VAL A 64 -10.51 -19.50 -19.95
N ASP A 65 -10.56 -20.82 -19.83
CA ASP A 65 -10.79 -21.70 -20.98
C ASP A 65 -12.26 -21.60 -21.43
N THR A 66 -12.48 -21.02 -22.60
CA THR A 66 -13.81 -20.71 -23.15
C THR A 66 -14.08 -21.40 -24.49
N LYS A 67 -13.25 -22.40 -24.86
CA LYS A 67 -13.25 -23.01 -26.21
C LYS A 67 -14.62 -23.48 -26.73
N ASP A 68 -15.48 -23.95 -25.84
CA ASP A 68 -16.81 -24.47 -26.18
C ASP A 68 -17.96 -23.62 -25.58
N MET A 69 -17.69 -22.38 -25.15
CA MET A 69 -18.66 -21.51 -24.51
C MET A 69 -19.26 -20.50 -25.48
N LEU A 70 -20.54 -20.19 -25.32
CA LEU A 70 -21.14 -19.02 -25.97
C LEU A 70 -20.50 -17.74 -25.41
N GLU A 71 -20.31 -16.71 -26.24
CA GLU A 71 -19.63 -15.46 -25.84
C GLU A 71 -20.21 -14.84 -24.57
N LYS A 72 -21.53 -14.88 -24.40
CA LYS A 72 -22.21 -14.39 -23.20
C LYS A 72 -21.87 -15.19 -21.94
N GLU A 73 -21.75 -16.52 -22.07
CA GLU A 73 -21.37 -17.40 -20.96
C GLU A 73 -19.89 -17.25 -20.62
N ALA A 74 -19.03 -17.12 -21.63
CA ALA A 74 -17.61 -16.84 -21.47
C ALA A 74 -17.38 -15.54 -20.66
N ASN A 75 -18.06 -14.46 -21.02
CA ASN A 75 -17.96 -13.18 -20.30
C ASN A 75 -18.42 -13.30 -18.84
N LEU A 76 -19.54 -14.00 -18.60
CA LEU A 76 -20.04 -14.25 -17.24
C LEU A 76 -19.06 -15.11 -16.41
N ALA A 77 -18.45 -16.13 -17.02
CA ALA A 77 -17.46 -16.97 -16.35
C ALA A 77 -16.21 -16.17 -15.93
N VAL A 78 -15.74 -15.28 -16.80
CA VAL A 78 -14.61 -14.37 -16.49
C VAL A 78 -14.96 -13.44 -15.34
N GLU A 79 -16.13 -12.80 -15.36
CA GLU A 79 -16.55 -11.88 -14.30
C GLU A 79 -16.71 -12.59 -12.94
N GLN A 80 -17.26 -13.80 -12.94
CA GLN A 80 -17.38 -14.62 -11.73
C GLN A 80 -16.01 -15.03 -11.21
N ALA A 81 -15.12 -15.51 -12.08
CA ALA A 81 -13.75 -15.88 -11.70
C ALA A 81 -13.01 -14.68 -11.10
N PHE A 82 -13.09 -13.51 -11.73
CA PHE A 82 -12.51 -12.27 -11.23
C PHE A 82 -13.05 -11.91 -9.85
N THR A 83 -14.38 -11.95 -9.67
CA THR A 83 -15.03 -11.63 -8.39
C THR A 83 -14.59 -12.59 -7.28
N ILE A 84 -14.53 -13.88 -7.57
CA ILE A 84 -14.11 -14.91 -6.60
C ILE A 84 -12.65 -14.68 -6.21
N ILE A 85 -11.76 -14.45 -7.17
CA ILE A 85 -10.33 -14.23 -6.91
C ILE A 85 -10.15 -12.96 -6.08
N ARG A 86 -10.80 -11.85 -6.46
CA ARG A 86 -10.72 -10.59 -5.72
C ARG A 86 -11.18 -10.75 -4.27
N ASN A 87 -12.35 -11.34 -4.05
CA ASN A 87 -12.87 -11.57 -2.70
C ASN A 87 -11.94 -12.46 -1.86
N ARG A 88 -11.25 -13.43 -2.47
CA ARG A 88 -10.26 -14.26 -1.78
C ARG A 88 -9.00 -13.48 -1.43
N VAL A 89 -8.49 -12.66 -2.35
CA VAL A 89 -7.31 -11.80 -2.10
C VAL A 89 -7.58 -10.78 -1.01
N ASP A 90 -8.76 -10.16 -1.03
CA ASP A 90 -9.18 -9.19 -0.01
C ASP A 90 -9.24 -9.80 1.40
N GLN A 91 -9.62 -11.08 1.52
CA GLN A 91 -9.62 -11.81 2.80
C GLN A 91 -8.22 -11.96 3.42
N PHE A 92 -7.17 -11.92 2.60
CA PHE A 92 -5.78 -11.93 3.08
C PHE A 92 -5.29 -10.53 3.48
N GLY A 93 -6.13 -9.50 3.42
CA GLY A 93 -5.79 -8.14 3.84
C GLY A 93 -4.87 -7.41 2.86
N VAL A 94 -4.72 -7.93 1.64
CA VAL A 94 -4.09 -7.22 0.52
C VAL A 94 -5.05 -6.12 0.11
N THR A 95 -4.77 -4.89 0.52
CA THR A 95 -5.54 -3.71 0.13
C THR A 95 -4.68 -2.83 -0.76
N GLU A 96 -5.31 -2.19 -1.76
CA GLU A 96 -4.67 -1.16 -2.60
C GLU A 96 -4.04 -0.03 -1.77
#